data_AF-A0A094ETF4-F1
#
_entry.id   AF-A0A094ETF4-F1
#
_cell.length_a   1.000
_cell.length_b   1.000
_cell.length_c   1.000
_cell.angle_alpha   90.00
_cell.angle_beta   90.00
_cell.angle_gamma   90.00
#
_symmetry.space_group_name_H-M   'P 1'
#
loop_
_entity.id
_entity.type
_entity.pdbx_description
1 polymer ?
#
loop_
_entity_poly.entity_id
_entity_poly.type
_entity_poly.pdbx_seq_one_letter_code
_entity_poly.pdbx_strand_id
1 'polypeptide(L)'
;MRIDSRLLQLELNSHIRRGGRISITTDAWSARNYTDYAAITAHWINDKWQQKSKVLDVIHLQEPIHSGEYLAQQLALVTDDMGITGAVFTCTRDNASANTVMLAEYERIAKDQEVTTQQPWTFRVKEGDVRCIAHIINIAVQDALKTLKAAPAEQAESYRCEQGAARIPTSSSESNIEVKNTLSKLRRHIYVFRNRRQWKDALQKQTIAAGLKKLQLSLDMPVRWNSTYEMVSAVIKLQTPITAICAT
;
A
#
# COMPACT_ATOMS: atom_id res chain seq x y z
N MET A 1 3.78 5.85 -21.63
CA MET A 1 3.59 4.59 -22.38
C MET A 1 2.08 4.39 -22.52
N ARG A 2 1.47 4.87 -23.61
CA ARG A 2 0.05 4.61 -23.86
C ARG A 2 -0.04 3.14 -24.28
N ILE A 3 -0.63 2.30 -23.43
CA ILE A 3 -1.20 1.04 -23.92
C ILE A 3 -2.21 1.45 -24.99
N ASP A 4 -2.18 0.79 -26.14
CA ASP A 4 -3.23 0.97 -27.13
C ASP A 4 -4.53 0.45 -26.49
N SER A 5 -5.30 1.37 -25.90
CA SER A 5 -6.51 1.09 -25.14
C SER A 5 -7.47 0.20 -25.94
N ARG A 6 -7.50 0.40 -27.27
CA ARG A 6 -8.33 -0.39 -28.19
C ARG A 6 -7.89 -1.86 -28.26
N LEU A 7 -6.59 -2.14 -28.28
CA LEU A 7 -6.11 -3.53 -28.31
C LEU A 7 -6.44 -4.26 -27.01
N LEU A 8 -6.29 -3.59 -25.86
CA LEU A 8 -6.64 -4.16 -24.56
C LEU A 8 -8.16 -4.42 -24.48
N GLN A 9 -8.97 -3.45 -24.90
CA GLN A 9 -10.42 -3.59 -24.95
C GLN A 9 -10.86 -4.77 -25.84
N LEU A 10 -10.22 -4.96 -27.00
CA LEU A 10 -10.48 -6.11 -27.87
C LEU A 10 -10.09 -7.44 -27.22
N GLU A 11 -8.95 -7.49 -26.53
CA GLU A 11 -8.49 -8.67 -25.80
C GLU A 11 -9.47 -9.06 -24.68
N LEU A 12 -9.88 -8.09 -23.85
CA LEU A 12 -10.83 -8.30 -22.76
C LEU A 12 -12.20 -8.74 -23.29
N ASN A 13 -12.72 -8.07 -24.32
CA ASN A 13 -13.99 -8.46 -24.93
C ASN A 13 -13.95 -9.87 -25.56
N SER A 14 -12.82 -10.24 -26.18
CA SER A 14 -12.64 -11.61 -26.68
C SER A 14 -12.58 -12.64 -25.55
N HIS A 15 -11.96 -12.29 -24.43
CA HIS A 15 -11.94 -13.13 -23.22
C HIS A 15 -13.35 -13.33 -22.67
N ILE A 16 -14.13 -12.25 -22.56
CA ILE A 16 -15.52 -12.28 -22.12
C ILE A 16 -16.39 -13.16 -23.04
N ARG A 17 -16.31 -12.98 -24.37
CA ARG A 17 -17.12 -13.80 -25.31
C ARG A 17 -16.89 -15.31 -25.19
N ARG A 18 -15.72 -15.74 -24.71
CA ARG A 18 -15.38 -17.15 -24.48
C ARG A 18 -15.78 -17.67 -23.09
N GLY A 19 -16.48 -16.87 -22.29
CA GLY A 19 -16.82 -17.20 -20.91
C GLY A 19 -15.66 -16.99 -19.92
N GLY A 20 -14.67 -16.17 -20.29
CA GLY A 20 -13.57 -15.81 -19.41
C GLY A 20 -14.02 -14.86 -18.29
N ARG A 21 -13.48 -15.06 -17.09
CA ARG A 21 -13.72 -14.19 -15.92
C ARG A 21 -12.64 -13.14 -15.79
N ILE A 22 -13.01 -11.95 -15.31
CA ILE A 22 -12.09 -10.85 -15.03
C ILE A 22 -12.19 -10.48 -13.56
N SER A 23 -11.05 -10.46 -12.88
CA SER A 23 -10.92 -9.89 -11.54
C SER A 23 -10.31 -8.51 -11.64
N ILE A 24 -10.68 -7.61 -10.74
CA ILE A 24 -10.09 -6.28 -10.67
C ILE A 24 -9.46 -6.05 -9.29
N THR A 25 -8.46 -5.17 -9.24
CA THR A 25 -7.96 -4.59 -7.98
C THR A 25 -8.13 -3.08 -8.04
N THR A 26 -8.56 -2.48 -6.93
CA THR A 26 -8.62 -1.03 -6.76
C THR A 26 -7.77 -0.61 -5.56
N ASP A 27 -7.00 0.45 -5.74
CA ASP A 27 -6.17 1.05 -4.69
C ASP A 27 -6.24 2.56 -4.80
N ALA A 28 -6.50 3.24 -3.69
CA ALA A 28 -6.60 4.69 -3.62
C ALA A 28 -5.56 5.24 -2.66
N TRP A 29 -4.84 6.28 -3.07
CA TRP A 29 -3.78 6.87 -2.26
C TRP A 29 -3.65 8.38 -2.48
N SER A 30 -3.19 9.06 -1.45
CA SER A 30 -2.77 10.46 -1.53
C SER A 30 -1.30 10.54 -1.94
N ALA A 31 -1.03 11.23 -3.05
CA ALA A 31 0.32 11.57 -3.46
C ALA A 31 0.95 12.64 -2.52
N ARG A 32 2.26 12.83 -2.63
CA ARG A 32 3.00 13.76 -1.75
C ARG A 32 2.58 15.23 -1.87
N ASN A 33 1.95 15.57 -2.99
CA ASN A 33 1.40 16.90 -3.26
C ASN A 33 -0.07 17.02 -2.82
N TYR A 34 -0.56 16.10 -1.97
CA TYR A 34 -1.94 16.07 -1.46
C TYR A 34 -2.99 15.91 -2.56
N THR A 35 -2.60 15.28 -3.67
CA THR A 35 -3.53 14.91 -4.74
C THR A 35 -3.89 13.43 -4.60
N ASP A 36 -5.17 13.13 -4.62
CA ASP A 36 -5.67 11.77 -4.47
C ASP A 36 -5.84 11.08 -5.83
N TYR A 37 -5.44 9.81 -5.88
CA TYR A 37 -5.54 8.98 -7.06
C TYR A 37 -6.18 7.65 -6.72
N ALA A 38 -6.81 7.02 -7.71
CA ALA A 38 -7.19 5.62 -7.66
C ALA A 38 -6.63 4.89 -8.88
N ALA A 39 -6.10 3.69 -8.69
CA ALA A 39 -5.71 2.81 -9.79
C ALA A 39 -6.65 1.62 -9.86
N ILE A 40 -7.12 1.31 -11.08
CA ILE A 40 -7.91 0.12 -11.35
C ILE A 40 -7.10 -0.78 -12.27
N THR A 41 -6.92 -2.02 -11.87
CA THR A 41 -6.14 -3.02 -12.63
C THR A 41 -6.99 -4.25 -12.87
N ALA A 42 -7.08 -4.69 -14.13
CA ALA A 42 -7.72 -5.93 -14.51
C ALA A 42 -6.73 -7.10 -14.49
N HIS A 43 -7.24 -8.26 -14.07
CA HIS A 43 -6.52 -9.52 -13.96
C HIS A 43 -7.35 -10.64 -14.57
N TRP A 44 -6.74 -11.46 -15.41
CA TRP A 44 -7.39 -12.62 -16.01
C TRP A 44 -6.36 -13.67 -16.40
N ILE A 45 -6.83 -14.90 -16.68
CA ILE A 45 -6.01 -15.97 -17.24
C ILE A 45 -6.43 -16.13 -18.70
N ASN A 46 -5.50 -15.92 -19.62
CA ASN A 46 -5.79 -16.08 -21.05
C ASN A 46 -5.81 -17.55 -21.49
N ASP A 47 -6.17 -17.81 -22.73
CA ASP A 47 -6.23 -19.17 -23.32
C ASP A 47 -4.90 -19.94 -23.31
N LYS A 48 -3.78 -19.23 -23.14
CA LYS A 48 -2.44 -19.84 -23.01
C LYS A 48 -2.11 -20.18 -21.54
N TRP A 49 -3.10 -20.14 -20.64
CA TRP A 49 -2.91 -20.32 -19.20
C TRP A 49 -1.94 -19.31 -18.57
N GLN A 50 -1.83 -18.12 -19.14
CA GLN A 50 -0.98 -17.07 -18.62
C GLN A 50 -1.81 -16.08 -17.83
N GLN A 51 -1.41 -15.83 -16.59
CA GLN A 51 -1.92 -14.70 -15.83
C GLN A 51 -1.54 -13.40 -16.53
N LYS A 52 -2.53 -12.56 -16.76
CA LYS A 52 -2.40 -11.19 -17.25
C LYS A 52 -2.81 -10.24 -16.16
N SER A 53 -2.10 -9.11 -16.09
CA SER A 53 -2.40 -8.00 -15.20
C SER A 53 -2.13 -6.71 -15.96
N LYS A 54 -3.14 -5.83 -16.05
CA LYS A 54 -3.06 -4.57 -16.79
C LYS A 54 -3.78 -3.48 -16.02
N VAL A 55 -3.08 -2.37 -15.78
CA VAL A 55 -3.71 -1.14 -15.28
C VAL A 55 -4.64 -0.64 -16.37
N LEU A 56 -5.92 -0.49 -16.03
CA LEU A 56 -6.95 0.06 -16.91
C LEU A 56 -6.83 1.58 -16.90
N ASP A 57 -6.81 2.18 -15.71
CA ASP A 57 -6.64 3.62 -15.55
C ASP A 57 -6.02 3.99 -14.19
N VAL A 58 -5.47 5.20 -14.13
CA VAL A 58 -5.06 5.92 -12.92
C VAL A 58 -5.83 7.23 -12.86
N ILE A 59 -6.89 7.22 -12.08
CA ILE A 59 -7.87 8.30 -11.99
C ILE A 59 -7.36 9.34 -11.00
N HIS A 60 -7.39 10.61 -11.40
CA HIS A 60 -7.23 11.73 -10.48
C HIS A 60 -8.57 11.99 -9.79
N LEU A 61 -8.64 11.74 -8.48
CA LEU A 61 -9.87 11.87 -7.69
C LEU A 61 -10.12 13.34 -7.36
N GLN A 62 -11.37 13.76 -7.50
CA GLN A 62 -11.84 15.11 -7.17
C GLN A 62 -12.93 15.05 -6.11
N GLU A 63 -13.21 16.20 -5.47
CA GLU A 63 -14.23 16.29 -4.43
C GLU A 63 -15.62 15.87 -4.95
N PRO A 64 -16.41 15.08 -4.18
CA PRO A 64 -16.15 14.60 -2.82
C PRO A 64 -15.16 13.42 -2.76
N ILE A 65 -13.93 13.67 -2.28
CA ILE A 65 -12.87 12.67 -2.29
C ILE A 65 -13.20 11.65 -1.19
N HIS A 66 -13.17 10.36 -1.54
CA HIS A 66 -13.41 9.22 -0.64
C HIS A 66 -14.86 8.95 -0.21
N SER A 67 -15.89 9.51 -0.87
CA SER A 67 -17.21 8.89 -0.75
C SER A 67 -17.23 7.56 -1.51
N GLY A 68 -17.86 6.53 -0.93
CA GLY A 68 -17.93 5.23 -1.58
C GLY A 68 -18.70 5.29 -2.90
N GLU A 69 -19.74 6.13 -2.95
CA GLU A 69 -20.57 6.39 -4.13
C GLU A 69 -19.75 6.99 -5.28
N TYR A 70 -18.89 7.98 -4.98
CA TYR A 70 -18.01 8.57 -5.98
C TYR A 70 -17.00 7.55 -6.51
N LEU A 71 -16.38 6.79 -5.62
CA LEU A 71 -15.44 5.72 -6.02
C LEU A 71 -16.13 4.66 -6.88
N ALA A 72 -17.39 4.32 -6.60
CA ALA A 72 -18.16 3.36 -7.40
C ALA A 72 -18.43 3.89 -8.81
N GLN A 73 -18.76 5.18 -8.93
CA GLN A 73 -18.93 5.83 -10.23
C GLN A 73 -17.63 5.84 -11.03
N GLN A 74 -16.50 6.19 -10.39
CA GLN A 74 -15.19 6.16 -11.05
C GLN A 74 -14.80 4.74 -11.49
N LEU A 75 -15.09 3.73 -10.66
CA LEU A 75 -14.89 2.33 -10.99
C LEU A 75 -15.74 1.92 -12.21
N ALA A 76 -17.03 2.25 -12.20
CA ALA A 76 -17.96 1.98 -13.29
C ALA A 76 -17.55 2.64 -14.61
N LEU A 77 -17.14 3.92 -14.58
CA LEU A 77 -16.68 4.62 -15.78
C LEU A 77 -15.51 3.89 -16.46
N VAL A 78 -14.53 3.44 -15.67
CA VAL A 78 -13.37 2.71 -16.22
C VAL A 78 -13.76 1.33 -16.73
N THR A 79 -14.63 0.60 -16.02
CA THR A 79 -15.07 -0.72 -16.48
C THR A 79 -16.02 -0.63 -17.68
N ASP A 80 -16.82 0.42 -17.78
CA ASP A 80 -17.72 0.69 -18.91
C ASP A 80 -16.93 1.07 -20.15
N ASP A 81 -15.91 1.95 -20.02
CA ASP A 81 -15.01 2.30 -21.13
C ASP A 81 -14.30 1.05 -21.69
N MET A 82 -13.97 0.09 -20.82
CA MET A 82 -13.37 -1.18 -21.24
C MET A 82 -14.41 -2.22 -21.73
N GLY A 83 -15.71 -1.97 -21.54
CA GLY A 83 -16.80 -2.90 -21.87
C GLY A 83 -16.84 -4.14 -20.97
N ILE A 84 -16.34 -4.05 -19.74
CA ILE A 84 -16.17 -5.19 -18.83
C ILE A 84 -17.07 -5.16 -17.59
N THR A 85 -17.85 -4.10 -17.36
CA THR A 85 -18.65 -3.91 -16.14
C THR A 85 -19.49 -5.12 -15.75
N GLY A 86 -20.24 -5.68 -16.72
CA GLY A 86 -21.06 -6.87 -16.50
C GLY A 86 -20.27 -8.17 -16.33
N ALA A 87 -18.98 -8.19 -16.65
CA ALA A 87 -18.11 -9.37 -16.61
C ALA A 87 -17.13 -9.39 -15.44
N VAL A 88 -17.14 -8.36 -14.58
CA VAL A 88 -16.31 -8.33 -13.37
C VAL A 88 -16.79 -9.41 -12.40
N PHE A 89 -15.88 -10.32 -12.07
CA PHE A 89 -16.13 -11.46 -11.19
C PHE A 89 -15.78 -11.14 -9.73
N THR A 90 -14.61 -10.58 -9.48
CA THR A 90 -14.17 -10.18 -8.13
C THR A 90 -13.48 -8.82 -8.16
N CYS A 91 -13.55 -8.11 -7.04
CA CYS A 91 -12.82 -6.86 -6.81
C CYS A 91 -11.99 -7.00 -5.52
N THR A 92 -10.68 -6.84 -5.66
CA THR A 92 -9.75 -6.80 -4.53
C THR A 92 -9.51 -5.36 -4.11
N ARG A 93 -9.71 -5.06 -2.84
CA ARG A 93 -9.61 -3.71 -2.26
C ARG A 93 -8.94 -3.74 -0.89
N ASP A 94 -8.49 -2.59 -0.40
CA ASP A 94 -8.07 -2.47 1.00
C ASP A 94 -9.28 -2.46 1.98
N ASN A 95 -9.01 -2.35 3.28
CA ASN A 95 -10.05 -2.35 4.31
C ASN A 95 -10.59 -0.96 4.66
N ALA A 96 -10.35 0.07 3.85
CA ALA A 96 -10.99 1.37 4.07
C ALA A 96 -12.52 1.24 4.04
N SER A 97 -13.21 1.93 4.95
CA SER A 97 -14.67 1.84 5.09
C SER A 97 -15.40 2.27 3.83
N ALA A 98 -14.93 3.33 3.16
CA ALA A 98 -15.46 3.84 1.89
C ALA A 98 -15.54 2.75 0.81
N ASN A 99 -14.59 1.82 0.78
CA ASN A 99 -14.58 0.75 -0.22
C ASN A 99 -15.70 -0.28 -0.01
N THR A 100 -16.29 -0.35 1.19
CA THR A 100 -17.47 -1.19 1.43
C THR A 100 -18.70 -0.62 0.72
N VAL A 101 -18.90 0.70 0.82
CA VAL A 101 -19.99 1.41 0.13
C VAL A 101 -19.75 1.39 -1.38
N MET A 102 -18.51 1.59 -1.82
CA MET A 102 -18.12 1.51 -3.23
C MET A 102 -18.54 0.20 -3.89
N LEU A 103 -18.27 -0.96 -3.27
CA LEU A 103 -18.65 -2.24 -3.85
C LEU A 103 -20.15 -2.47 -3.86
N ALA A 104 -20.89 -1.98 -2.86
CA ALA A 104 -22.35 -2.08 -2.82
C ALA A 104 -22.99 -1.28 -3.96
N GLU A 105 -22.52 -0.06 -4.21
CA GLU A 105 -22.99 0.76 -5.34
C GLU A 105 -22.55 0.19 -6.69
N TYR A 106 -21.32 -0.32 -6.80
CA TYR A 106 -20.85 -0.96 -8.03
C TYR A 106 -21.66 -2.22 -8.37
N GLU A 107 -22.06 -3.03 -7.39
CA GLU A 107 -23.00 -4.14 -7.61
C GLU A 107 -24.34 -3.64 -8.16
N ARG A 108 -24.85 -2.50 -7.68
CA ARG A 108 -26.09 -1.92 -8.19
C ARG A 108 -25.97 -1.52 -9.65
N ILE A 109 -24.85 -0.93 -10.04
CA ILE A 109 -24.55 -0.53 -11.44
C ILE A 109 -24.37 -1.76 -12.33
N ALA A 110 -23.61 -2.76 -11.88
CA ALA A 110 -23.31 -3.97 -12.66
C ALA A 110 -24.53 -4.88 -12.85
N LYS A 111 -25.55 -4.79 -11.98
CA LYS A 111 -26.82 -5.52 -12.12
C LYS A 111 -27.64 -5.10 -13.34
N ASP A 112 -27.48 -3.86 -13.80
CA ASP A 112 -28.23 -3.34 -14.94
C ASP A 112 -27.67 -3.84 -16.28
N GLN A 113 -26.55 -4.58 -16.27
CA GLN A 113 -25.92 -5.16 -17.46
C GLN A 113 -26.51 -6.54 -17.79
N GLU A 114 -26.75 -6.79 -19.08
CA GLU A 114 -27.25 -8.08 -19.55
C GLU A 114 -26.23 -9.21 -19.31
N VAL A 115 -26.70 -10.32 -18.74
CA VAL A 115 -25.94 -11.57 -18.62
C VAL A 115 -26.24 -12.47 -19.82
N THR A 116 -25.26 -13.25 -20.26
CA THR A 116 -25.42 -14.20 -21.37
C THR A 116 -25.21 -15.63 -20.89
N THR A 117 -25.56 -16.65 -21.68
CA THR A 117 -25.26 -18.05 -21.33
C THR A 117 -23.77 -18.29 -21.16
N GLN A 118 -22.92 -17.59 -21.92
CA GLN A 118 -21.47 -17.67 -21.81
C GLN A 118 -20.91 -16.80 -20.66
N GLN A 119 -21.64 -15.78 -20.23
CA GLN A 119 -21.31 -14.89 -19.11
C GLN A 119 -22.52 -14.76 -18.15
N PRO A 120 -22.88 -15.82 -17.41
CA PRO A 120 -24.04 -15.82 -16.52
C PRO A 120 -23.76 -15.14 -15.17
N TRP A 121 -22.57 -14.59 -14.97
CA TRP A 121 -22.18 -13.91 -13.74
C TRP A 121 -22.17 -12.40 -13.93
N THR A 122 -22.51 -11.71 -12.85
CA THR A 122 -22.28 -10.27 -12.67
C THR A 122 -21.65 -10.08 -11.30
N PHE A 123 -21.01 -8.94 -11.07
CA PHE A 123 -20.41 -8.65 -9.78
C PHE A 123 -21.46 -8.69 -8.68
N ARG A 124 -21.13 -9.37 -7.58
CA ARG A 124 -21.94 -9.44 -6.37
C ARG A 124 -21.01 -9.26 -5.18
N VAL A 125 -21.34 -8.37 -4.25
CA VAL A 125 -20.48 -8.11 -3.09
C VAL A 125 -20.23 -9.39 -2.29
N LYS A 126 -21.26 -10.21 -2.12
CA LYS A 126 -21.21 -11.44 -1.32
C LYS A 126 -20.16 -12.44 -1.82
N GLU A 127 -20.04 -12.61 -3.14
CA GLU A 127 -19.10 -13.56 -3.76
C GLU A 127 -17.82 -12.89 -4.29
N GLY A 128 -17.86 -11.58 -4.53
CA GLY A 128 -16.85 -10.82 -5.28
C GLY A 128 -15.93 -9.92 -4.45
N ASP A 129 -16.27 -9.61 -3.19
CA ASP A 129 -15.43 -8.77 -2.32
C ASP A 129 -14.21 -9.55 -1.78
N VAL A 130 -13.02 -9.16 -2.24
CA VAL A 130 -11.76 -9.73 -1.77
C VAL A 130 -10.98 -8.65 -1.02
N ARG A 131 -10.69 -8.89 0.26
CA ARG A 131 -9.87 -7.97 1.06
C ARG A 131 -8.39 -8.19 0.80
N CYS A 132 -7.64 -7.09 0.70
CA CYS A 132 -6.21 -7.11 0.51
C CYS A 132 -5.50 -7.77 1.70
N ILE A 133 -4.84 -8.92 1.47
CA ILE A 133 -4.09 -9.64 2.50
C ILE A 133 -2.95 -8.81 3.10
N ALA A 134 -2.27 -7.99 2.29
CA ALA A 134 -1.20 -7.12 2.77
C ALA A 134 -1.74 -6.08 3.76
N HIS A 135 -2.93 -5.54 3.50
CA HIS A 135 -3.60 -4.62 4.41
C HIS A 135 -4.06 -5.32 5.70
N ILE A 136 -4.57 -6.56 5.62
CA ILE A 136 -4.93 -7.37 6.80
C ILE A 136 -3.70 -7.61 7.69
N ILE A 137 -2.57 -8.00 7.09
CA ILE A 137 -1.30 -8.19 7.82
C ILE A 137 -0.87 -6.89 8.47
N ASN A 138 -0.95 -5.75 7.76
CA ASN A 138 -0.61 -4.46 8.34
C ASN A 138 -1.49 -4.13 9.55
N ILE A 139 -2.80 -4.35 9.48
CA ILE A 139 -3.71 -4.14 10.64
C ILE A 139 -3.26 -4.99 11.82
N ALA A 140 -2.97 -6.28 11.62
CA ALA A 140 -2.50 -7.17 12.68
C ALA A 140 -1.17 -6.70 13.30
N VAL A 141 -0.23 -6.24 12.48
CA VAL A 141 1.05 -5.69 12.95
C VAL A 141 0.85 -4.40 13.73
N GLN A 142 0.01 -3.48 13.25
CA GLN A 142 -0.28 -2.23 13.96
C GLN A 142 -0.95 -2.51 15.31
N ASP A 143 -1.85 -3.49 15.38
CA ASP A 143 -2.50 -3.89 16.64
C ASP A 143 -1.50 -4.51 17.64
N ALA A 144 -0.60 -5.38 17.16
CA ALA A 144 0.49 -5.91 17.96
C ALA A 144 1.41 -4.78 18.48
N LEU A 145 1.80 -3.83 17.64
CA LEU A 145 2.61 -2.68 18.06
C LEU A 145 1.91 -1.79 19.09
N LYS A 146 0.59 -1.60 18.97
CA LYS A 146 -0.21 -0.86 19.96
C LYS A 146 -0.23 -1.57 21.31
N THR A 147 -0.43 -2.89 21.33
CA THR A 147 -0.37 -3.71 22.55
C THR A 147 0.99 -3.60 23.23
N LEU A 148 2.07 -3.56 22.45
CA LEU A 148 3.44 -3.34 22.93
C LEU A 148 3.74 -1.88 23.32
N LYS A 149 2.78 -0.96 23.20
CA LYS A 149 2.95 0.50 23.40
C LYS A 149 4.09 1.06 22.54
N ALA A 150 4.29 0.49 21.36
CA ALA A 150 5.38 0.75 20.42
C ALA A 150 4.88 1.21 19.04
N ALA A 151 3.61 1.61 18.93
CA ALA A 151 3.04 2.15 17.70
C ALA A 151 3.85 3.35 17.18
N PRO A 152 4.04 3.48 15.85
CA PRO A 152 4.65 4.67 15.28
C PRO A 152 3.76 5.89 15.49
N ALA A 153 4.39 7.06 15.55
CA ALA A 153 3.72 8.33 15.63
C ALA A 153 3.25 8.74 14.22
N GLU A 154 2.18 9.52 14.17
CA GLU A 154 1.63 10.00 12.90
C GLU A 154 2.55 11.02 12.22
N GLN A 155 3.24 11.83 13.01
CA GLN A 155 4.12 12.90 12.56
C GLN A 155 5.58 12.57 12.90
N ALA A 156 6.47 12.65 11.90
CA ALA A 156 7.89 12.33 12.08
C ALA A 156 8.57 13.25 13.09
N GLU A 157 8.08 14.48 13.23
CA GLU A 157 8.55 15.53 14.12
C GLU A 157 8.51 15.12 15.59
N SER A 158 7.64 14.18 15.97
CA SER A 158 7.58 13.63 17.33
C SER A 158 8.88 12.91 17.74
N TYR A 159 9.72 12.54 16.77
CA TYR A 159 11.01 11.89 17.00
C TYR A 159 12.17 12.88 17.07
N ARG A 160 11.91 14.17 16.90
CA ARG A 160 12.92 15.21 17.07
C ARG A 160 13.47 15.14 18.50
N CYS A 161 14.80 15.17 18.60
CA CYS A 161 15.51 15.13 19.86
C CYS A 161 16.59 16.22 19.87
N GLU A 162 16.71 16.90 21.01
CA GLU A 162 17.81 17.82 21.27
C GLU A 162 19.15 17.06 21.30
N GLN A 163 20.24 17.77 21.01
CA GLN A 163 21.56 17.16 21.00
C GLN A 163 21.91 16.66 22.41
N GLY A 164 22.30 15.38 22.53
CA GLY A 164 22.59 14.75 23.83
C GLY A 164 21.36 14.26 24.61
N ALA A 165 20.13 14.47 24.13
CA ALA A 165 18.90 14.09 24.84
C ALA A 165 18.38 12.67 24.50
N ALA A 166 19.06 11.93 23.62
CA ALA A 166 18.72 10.54 23.29
C ALA A 166 19.14 9.59 24.44
N ARG A 167 18.51 9.72 25.62
CA ARG A 167 18.83 8.89 26.79
C ARG A 167 18.30 7.46 26.64
N ILE A 168 19.05 6.53 27.21
CA ILE A 168 18.67 5.13 27.41
C ILE A 168 17.81 5.04 28.68
N PRO A 169 16.61 4.45 28.66
CA PRO A 169 15.97 4.00 29.89
C PRO A 169 16.80 2.86 30.49
N THR A 170 17.25 3.04 31.73
CA THR A 170 17.93 2.00 32.52
C THR A 170 16.94 0.92 32.92
N SER A 171 17.21 -0.29 32.47
CA SER A 171 16.73 -1.61 32.90
C SER A 171 15.36 -1.70 33.61
N SER A 172 14.36 -2.21 32.90
CA SER A 172 13.33 -3.07 33.49
C SER A 172 13.12 -4.30 32.60
N SER A 173 13.13 -5.48 33.22
CA SER A 173 13.20 -6.81 32.62
C SER A 173 11.83 -7.31 32.13
N GLU A 174 11.07 -6.47 31.42
CA GLU A 174 9.87 -6.91 30.71
C GLU A 174 10.13 -6.79 29.20
N SER A 175 9.96 -7.90 28.48
CA SER A 175 10.21 -7.99 27.03
C SER A 175 9.45 -6.93 26.22
N ASN A 176 8.23 -6.59 26.63
CA ASN A 176 7.42 -5.55 25.99
C ASN A 176 8.05 -4.15 26.14
N ILE A 177 8.68 -3.88 27.30
CA ILE A 177 9.37 -2.60 27.56
C ILE A 177 10.64 -2.50 26.71
N GLU A 178 11.37 -3.61 26.54
CA GLU A 178 12.57 -3.66 25.69
C GLU A 178 12.26 -3.36 24.22
N VAL A 179 11.23 -4.00 23.65
CA VAL A 179 10.82 -3.76 22.24
C VAL A 179 10.40 -2.31 22.05
N LYS A 180 9.55 -1.78 22.93
CA LYS A 180 9.12 -0.37 22.90
C LYS A 180 10.30 0.58 22.93
N ASN A 181 11.22 0.38 23.87
CA ASN A 181 12.37 1.25 24.06
C ASN A 181 13.31 1.19 22.84
N THR A 182 13.53 -0.01 22.30
CA THR A 182 14.36 -0.23 21.12
C THR A 182 13.78 0.49 19.90
N LEU A 183 12.50 0.26 19.58
CA LEU A 183 11.85 0.94 18.44
C LEU A 183 11.82 2.47 18.61
N SER A 184 11.56 2.96 19.83
CA SER A 184 11.60 4.40 20.12
C SER A 184 12.98 5.01 19.89
N LYS A 185 14.05 4.30 20.31
CA LYS A 185 15.44 4.71 20.06
C LYS A 185 15.74 4.71 18.57
N LEU A 186 15.38 3.65 17.85
CA LEU A 186 15.61 3.55 16.40
C LEU A 186 14.98 4.71 15.65
N ARG A 187 13.71 5.01 15.91
CA ARG A 187 13.00 6.13 15.28
C ARG A 187 13.70 7.47 15.52
N ARG A 188 14.15 7.74 16.75
CA ARG A 188 14.93 8.97 17.06
C ARG A 188 16.26 9.02 16.31
N HIS A 189 17.01 7.93 16.27
CA HIS A 189 18.28 7.88 15.54
C HIS A 189 18.06 8.09 14.05
N ILE A 190 17.10 7.38 13.46
CA ILE A 190 16.74 7.51 12.04
C ILE A 190 16.30 8.93 11.72
N TYR A 191 15.52 9.58 12.59
CA TYR A 191 15.15 10.98 12.43
C TYR A 191 16.40 11.87 12.35
N VAL A 192 17.40 11.67 13.22
CA VAL A 192 18.67 12.41 13.20
C VAL A 192 19.45 12.14 11.91
N PHE A 193 19.68 10.88 11.54
CA PHE A 193 20.40 10.49 10.32
C PHE A 193 19.73 11.04 9.04
N ARG A 194 18.39 11.10 9.02
CA ARG A 194 17.63 11.58 7.87
C ARG A 194 17.68 13.11 7.74
N ASN A 195 17.54 13.83 8.85
CA ASN A 195 17.30 15.28 8.85
C ASN A 195 18.54 16.13 9.14
N ARG A 196 19.62 15.56 9.70
CA ARG A 196 20.88 16.30 9.95
C ARG A 196 21.93 15.96 8.90
N ARG A 197 22.36 16.97 8.13
CA ARG A 197 23.32 16.81 7.02
C ARG A 197 24.62 16.12 7.45
N GLN A 198 25.21 16.56 8.57
CA GLN A 198 26.44 15.97 9.11
C GLN A 198 26.32 14.45 9.35
N TRP A 199 25.22 14.01 9.96
CA TRP A 199 24.96 12.60 10.24
C TRP A 199 24.67 11.80 8.97
N LYS A 200 23.95 12.38 8.02
CA LYS A 200 23.67 11.78 6.71
C LYS A 200 24.96 11.54 5.92
N ASP A 201 25.85 12.53 5.90
CA ASP A 201 27.13 12.46 5.20
C ASP A 201 28.08 11.48 5.89
N ALA A 202 28.13 11.47 7.23
CA ALA A 202 28.88 10.50 8.01
C ALA A 202 28.42 9.06 7.74
N LEU A 203 27.10 8.82 7.74
CA LEU A 203 26.53 7.52 7.43
C LEU A 203 26.91 7.05 6.03
N GLN A 204 26.84 7.95 5.05
CA GLN A 204 27.24 7.61 3.68
C GLN A 204 28.72 7.24 3.59
N LYS A 205 29.61 8.00 4.24
CA LYS A 205 31.04 7.71 4.28
C LYS A 205 31.33 6.35 4.92
N GLN A 206 30.73 6.06 6.07
CA GLN A 206 30.93 4.79 6.77
C GLN A 206 30.33 3.61 6.02
N THR A 207 29.19 3.79 5.34
CA THR A 207 28.58 2.75 4.51
C THR A 207 29.50 2.37 3.35
N ILE A 208 30.13 3.36 2.70
CA ILE A 208 31.11 3.13 1.63
C ILE A 208 32.36 2.44 2.18
N ALA A 209 32.89 2.90 3.31
CA ALA A 209 34.06 2.30 3.96
C ALA A 209 33.82 0.83 4.36
N ALA A 210 32.59 0.48 4.73
CA ALA A 210 32.19 -0.89 5.03
C ALA A 210 31.90 -1.75 3.79
N GLY A 211 32.05 -1.21 2.57
CA GLY A 211 31.76 -1.93 1.32
C GLY A 211 30.27 -2.23 1.10
N LEU A 212 29.37 -1.52 1.80
CA LEU A 212 27.93 -1.78 1.75
C LEU A 212 27.26 -0.91 0.68
N LYS A 213 26.16 -1.43 0.10
CA LYS A 213 25.31 -0.64 -0.80
C LYS A 213 24.67 0.49 0.00
N LYS A 214 24.71 1.70 -0.55
CA LYS A 214 24.01 2.87 0.01
C LYS A 214 22.52 2.54 0.19
N LEU A 215 22.06 2.58 1.43
CA LEU A 215 20.67 2.42 1.83
C LEU A 215 20.19 3.70 2.51
N GLN A 216 18.98 4.14 2.18
CA GLN A 216 18.36 5.28 2.84
C GLN A 216 17.57 4.78 4.05
N LEU A 217 17.88 5.30 5.23
CA LEU A 217 17.06 5.07 6.41
C LEU A 217 15.73 5.82 6.27
N SER A 218 14.63 5.11 6.46
CA SER A 218 13.26 5.66 6.47
C SER A 218 12.61 5.40 7.82
N LEU A 219 11.79 6.35 8.27
CA LEU A 219 10.90 6.13 9.41
C LEU A 219 9.72 5.27 9.00
N ASP A 220 9.22 4.48 9.93
CA ASP A 220 7.98 3.75 9.75
C ASP A 220 6.76 4.69 9.80
N MET A 221 5.71 4.32 9.07
CA MET A 221 4.49 5.10 8.88
C MET A 221 3.29 4.16 9.00
N PRO A 222 2.30 4.44 9.88
CA PRO A 222 1.15 3.56 10.10
C PRO A 222 0.41 3.16 8.80
N VAL A 223 0.33 4.11 7.86
CA VAL A 223 -0.39 3.99 6.58
C VAL A 223 0.41 3.32 5.47
N ARG A 224 1.73 3.13 5.62
CA ARG A 224 2.55 2.41 4.62
C ARG A 224 2.81 1.00 5.11
N TRP A 225 2.20 0.04 4.41
CA TRP A 225 2.32 -1.37 4.74
C TRP A 225 3.80 -1.79 4.76
N ASN A 226 4.19 -2.58 5.76
CA ASN A 226 5.57 -3.05 6.02
C ASN A 226 6.60 -2.00 6.45
N SER A 227 6.22 -0.73 6.66
CA SER A 227 7.18 0.33 6.94
C SER A 227 8.02 0.09 8.22
N THR A 228 7.45 -0.51 9.27
CA THR A 228 8.20 -0.91 10.48
C THR A 228 9.22 -2.00 10.20
N TYR A 229 8.88 -2.99 9.38
CA TYR A 229 9.81 -4.04 8.96
C TYR A 229 10.95 -3.45 8.13
N GLU A 230 10.65 -2.62 7.12
CA GLU A 230 11.66 -1.97 6.28
C GLU A 230 12.60 -1.09 7.09
N MET A 231 12.06 -0.33 8.05
CA MET A 231 12.84 0.47 8.99
C MET A 231 13.84 -0.39 9.77
N VAL A 232 13.37 -1.49 10.39
CA VAL A 232 14.22 -2.38 11.19
C VAL A 232 15.24 -3.11 10.31
N SER A 233 14.82 -3.62 9.15
CA SER A 233 15.67 -4.31 8.18
C SER A 233 16.80 -3.41 7.67
N ALA A 234 16.51 -2.15 7.35
CA ALA A 234 17.50 -1.18 6.91
C ALA A 234 18.52 -0.86 8.01
N VAL A 235 18.07 -0.71 9.26
CA VAL A 235 18.98 -0.50 10.40
C VAL A 235 19.90 -1.69 10.62
N ILE A 236 19.38 -2.92 10.57
CA ILE A 236 20.20 -4.13 10.75
C ILE A 236 21.26 -4.22 9.66
N LYS A 237 20.91 -3.97 8.39
CA LYS A 237 21.88 -3.94 7.28
C LYS A 237 22.95 -2.87 7.44
N LEU A 238 22.62 -1.76 8.10
CA LEU A 238 23.52 -0.64 8.37
C LEU A 238 24.04 -0.62 9.80
N GLN A 239 23.97 -1.74 10.54
CA GLN A 239 24.35 -1.78 11.94
C GLN A 239 25.80 -1.36 12.16
N THR A 240 26.74 -1.96 11.41
CA THR A 240 28.17 -1.64 11.49
C THR A 240 28.47 -0.15 11.29
N PRO A 241 28.04 0.51 10.19
CA PRO A 241 28.30 1.94 10.00
C PRO A 241 27.55 2.83 10.99
N ILE A 242 26.33 2.47 11.44
CA ILE A 242 25.59 3.23 12.46
C ILE A 242 26.34 3.18 13.80
N THR A 243 26.77 2.00 14.24
CA THR A 243 27.51 1.83 15.50
C THR A 243 28.83 2.58 15.47
N ALA A 244 29.57 2.57 14.36
CA ALA A 244 30.82 3.32 14.23
C ALA A 244 30.64 4.84 14.43
N ILE A 245 29.53 5.41 13.97
CA ILE A 245 29.23 6.84 14.11
C ILE A 245 28.76 7.18 15.52
N CYS A 246 27.98 6.30 16.15
CA CYS A 246 27.50 6.55 17.51
C CYS A 246 28.58 6.31 18.59
N ALA A 247 29.70 5.70 18.23
CA ALA A 247 30.83 5.45 19.13
C ALA A 247 31.84 6.61 19.23
N THR A 248 31.73 7.61 18.33
CA THR A 248 32.54 8.84 18.32
C THR A 248 31.82 10.00 18.97
#